data_AF-G2EA89-F1
#
_entry.id   AF-G2EA89-F1
#
_cell.length_a   1.000
_cell.length_b   1.000
_cell.length_c   1.000
_cell.angle_alpha   90.00
_cell.angle_beta   90.00
_cell.angle_gamma   90.00
#
_symmetry.space_group_name_H-M   'P 1'
#
loop_
_entity.id
_entity.type
_entity.pdbx_description
1 polymer ?
#
loop_
_entity_poly.entity_id
_entity_poly.type
_entity_poly.pdbx_seq_one_letter_code
_entity_poly.pdbx_strand_id
1 'polypeptide(L)'
;MRKILVIVLALAGMQLSAQDSKINKESSFEQSNSIIDKLAADQVVMLSKKLNLTKPQQKLTTDLIIKQLKSDKFQKIMATKHDDNQSEVINRTLLEVPEFILQLTELLSEEQTQVLYKISAR
;
A
#
# COMPACT_ATOMS: atom_id res chain seq x y z
N MET A 1 18.06 -5.08 30.95
CA MET A 1 19.23 -5.23 30.07
C MET A 1 18.76 -5.55 28.66
N ARG A 2 19.37 -4.89 27.67
CA ARG A 2 18.98 -4.84 26.26
C ARG A 2 19.06 -6.22 25.61
N LYS A 3 18.02 -6.65 24.89
CA LYS A 3 18.10 -7.76 23.93
C LYS A 3 18.02 -7.16 22.53
N ILE A 4 19.19 -7.11 21.90
CA ILE A 4 19.38 -6.64 20.54
C ILE A 4 18.85 -7.74 19.61
N LEU A 5 17.82 -7.42 18.83
CA LEU A 5 17.40 -8.24 17.69
C LEU A 5 17.97 -7.61 16.42
N VAL A 6 19.11 -8.13 15.98
CA VAL A 6 19.60 -7.96 14.62
C VAL A 6 18.84 -8.95 13.75
N ILE A 7 17.96 -8.49 12.88
CA ILE A 7 17.41 -9.30 11.79
C ILE A 7 17.82 -8.64 10.48
N VAL A 8 18.87 -9.22 9.89
CA VAL A 8 19.27 -9.00 8.50
C VAL A 8 18.28 -9.75 7.62
N LEU A 9 17.47 -9.04 6.84
CA LEU A 9 16.66 -9.63 5.78
C LEU A 9 17.36 -9.36 4.43
N ALA A 10 18.13 -10.34 3.98
CA ALA A 10 18.54 -10.44 2.59
C ALA A 10 17.29 -10.75 1.75
N LEU A 11 16.77 -9.76 1.01
CA LEU A 11 15.77 -10.02 -0.02
C LEU A 11 16.49 -10.60 -1.24
N ALA A 12 16.40 -11.91 -1.39
CA ALA A 12 16.65 -12.60 -2.64
C ALA A 12 15.69 -12.07 -3.71
N GLY A 13 16.24 -11.50 -4.78
CA GLY A 13 15.48 -11.13 -5.97
C GLY A 13 14.89 -12.39 -6.60
N MET A 14 13.56 -12.49 -6.60
CA MET A 14 12.86 -13.45 -7.44
C MET A 14 12.94 -12.97 -8.89
N GLN A 15 13.67 -13.72 -9.70
CA GLN A 15 13.64 -13.60 -11.16
C GLN A 15 12.25 -14.01 -11.64
N LEU A 16 11.52 -13.09 -12.26
CA LEU A 16 10.31 -13.39 -13.02
C LEU A 16 10.70 -13.52 -14.49
N SER A 17 10.84 -14.76 -14.95
CA SER A 17 10.78 -15.09 -16.37
C SER A 17 9.32 -15.01 -16.81
N ALA A 18 8.99 -14.09 -17.71
CA ALA A 18 7.70 -14.07 -18.40
C ALA A 18 7.96 -14.30 -19.89
N GLN A 19 7.55 -15.47 -20.36
CA GLN A 19 7.52 -15.89 -21.75
C GLN A 19 6.48 -15.10 -22.56
N ASP A 20 6.84 -14.85 -23.82
CA ASP A 20 6.05 -14.44 -24.99
C ASP A 20 4.56 -14.12 -24.82
N SER A 21 4.18 -12.88 -25.16
CA SER A 21 2.78 -12.46 -25.31
C SER A 21 2.43 -12.18 -26.77
N LYS A 22 1.66 -13.08 -27.37
CA LYS A 22 0.77 -12.73 -28.49
C LYS A 22 -0.37 -11.89 -27.92
N ILE A 23 -0.48 -10.67 -28.46
CA ILE A 23 -1.45 -9.63 -28.13
C ILE A 23 -2.87 -10.16 -28.38
N ASN A 24 -3.75 -10.11 -27.37
CA ASN A 24 -5.19 -10.17 -27.56
C ASN A 24 -5.94 -9.24 -26.59
N LYS A 25 -7.10 -8.77 -27.06
CA LYS A 25 -7.81 -7.53 -26.73
C LYS A 25 -8.67 -7.59 -25.43
N GLU A 26 -8.16 -8.19 -24.36
CA GLU A 26 -8.78 -8.23 -23.00
C GLU A 26 -8.02 -7.35 -21.97
N SER A 27 -7.07 -6.55 -22.43
CA SER A 27 -5.96 -6.00 -21.63
C SER A 27 -6.31 -4.87 -20.65
N SER A 28 -7.51 -4.29 -20.63
CA SER A 28 -7.75 -3.10 -19.80
C SER A 28 -8.11 -3.42 -18.34
N PHE A 29 -8.82 -4.52 -18.07
CA PHE A 29 -9.24 -4.86 -16.71
C PHE A 29 -8.15 -5.60 -15.93
N GLU A 30 -7.45 -6.55 -16.56
CA GLU A 30 -6.33 -7.25 -15.90
C GLU A 30 -5.13 -6.34 -15.64
N GLN A 31 -4.83 -5.42 -16.56
CA GLN A 31 -3.78 -4.41 -16.36
C GLN A 31 -4.13 -3.46 -15.20
N SER A 32 -5.42 -3.16 -15.00
CA SER A 32 -5.88 -2.31 -13.89
C SER A 32 -5.70 -3.00 -12.52
N ASN A 33 -5.97 -4.31 -12.42
CA ASN A 33 -5.74 -5.08 -11.19
C ASN A 33 -4.26 -5.18 -10.85
N SER A 34 -3.40 -5.42 -11.85
CA SER A 34 -1.93 -5.47 -11.63
C SER A 34 -1.36 -4.14 -11.13
N ILE A 35 -1.88 -3.01 -11.63
CA ILE A 35 -1.48 -1.67 -11.16
C ILE A 35 -1.98 -1.42 -9.74
N ILE A 36 -3.22 -1.79 -9.42
CA ILE A 36 -3.78 -1.66 -8.07
C ILE A 36 -2.97 -2.47 -7.07
N ASP A 37 -2.61 -3.72 -7.39
CA ASP A 37 -1.84 -4.59 -6.52
C ASP A 37 -0.44 -4.02 -6.25
N LYS A 38 0.22 -3.49 -7.29
CA LYS A 38 1.52 -2.82 -7.15
C LYS A 38 1.42 -1.58 -6.26
N LEU A 39 0.42 -0.73 -6.50
CA LEU A 39 0.22 0.47 -5.69
C LEU A 39 -0.10 0.11 -4.24
N ALA A 40 -0.96 -0.88 -3.99
CA ALA A 40 -1.24 -1.35 -2.65
C ALA A 40 0.01 -1.88 -1.95
N ALA A 41 0.86 -2.63 -2.66
CA ALA A 41 2.15 -3.09 -2.14
C ALA A 41 3.08 -1.91 -1.76
N ASP A 42 3.17 -0.89 -2.61
CA ASP A 42 3.99 0.30 -2.32
C ASP A 42 3.46 1.06 -1.10
N GLN A 43 2.15 1.22 -1.00
CA GLN A 43 1.50 1.89 0.13
C GLN A 43 1.67 1.11 1.44
N VAL A 44 1.50 -0.21 1.44
CA VAL A 44 1.69 -1.02 2.66
C VAL A 44 3.16 -1.04 3.08
N VAL A 45 4.11 -1.00 2.15
CA VAL A 45 5.54 -0.86 2.48
C VAL A 45 5.81 0.47 3.17
N MET A 46 5.22 1.57 2.68
CA MET A 46 5.39 2.89 3.29
C MET A 46 4.78 2.95 4.69
N LEU A 47 3.55 2.45 4.87
CA LEU A 47 2.89 2.38 6.16
C LEU A 47 3.60 1.42 7.12
N SER A 48 4.07 0.28 6.63
CA SER A 48 4.84 -0.69 7.42
C SER A 48 6.12 -0.08 7.97
N LYS A 49 6.85 0.71 7.18
CA LYS A 49 8.04 1.43 7.65
C LYS A 49 7.72 2.47 8.72
N LYS A 50 6.59 3.17 8.61
CA LYS A 50 6.20 4.23 9.55
C LYS A 50 5.60 3.69 10.86
N LEU A 51 4.80 2.64 10.76
CA LEU A 51 4.01 2.07 11.86
C LEU A 51 4.60 0.77 12.40
N ASN A 52 5.68 0.26 11.82
CA ASN A 52 6.29 -1.02 12.18
C ASN A 52 5.27 -2.18 12.16
N LEU A 53 4.56 -2.33 11.04
CA LEU A 53 3.46 -3.31 10.92
C LEU A 53 3.99 -4.75 10.89
N THR A 54 3.32 -5.63 11.63
CA THR A 54 3.56 -7.08 11.58
C THR A 54 3.05 -7.70 10.26
N LYS A 55 3.48 -8.92 9.90
CA LYS A 55 2.99 -9.60 8.68
C LYS A 55 1.45 -9.72 8.62
N PRO A 56 0.75 -10.10 9.71
CA PRO A 56 -0.72 -10.11 9.71
C PRO A 56 -1.32 -8.72 9.48
N GLN A 57 -0.79 -7.69 10.13
CA GLN A 57 -1.24 -6.30 9.96
C GLN A 57 -1.00 -5.81 8.54
N GLN A 58 0.16 -6.12 7.93
CA GLN A 58 0.46 -5.78 6.54
C GLN A 58 -0.57 -6.40 5.60
N LYS A 59 -0.91 -7.68 5.76
CA LYS A 59 -1.92 -8.34 4.92
C LYS A 59 -3.28 -7.63 5.00
N LEU A 60 -3.78 -7.39 6.21
CA LEU A 60 -5.06 -6.71 6.42
C LEU A 60 -5.03 -5.26 5.92
N THR A 61 -3.91 -4.57 6.10
CA THR A 61 -3.71 -3.21 5.58
C THR A 61 -3.70 -3.19 4.04
N THR A 62 -3.08 -4.18 3.39
CA THR A 62 -3.11 -4.32 1.93
C THR A 62 -4.55 -4.46 1.43
N ASP A 63 -5.36 -5.31 2.06
CA ASP A 63 -6.77 -5.51 1.69
C ASP A 63 -7.56 -4.20 1.84
N LEU A 64 -7.33 -3.44 2.92
CA LEU A 64 -7.93 -2.11 3.11
C LEU A 64 -7.52 -1.12 2.02
N ILE A 65 -6.24 -1.08 1.66
CA ILE A 65 -5.74 -0.19 0.62
C ILE A 65 -6.34 -0.56 -0.74
N ILE A 66 -6.38 -1.84 -1.11
CA ILE A 66 -6.99 -2.30 -2.37
C ILE A 66 -8.46 -1.84 -2.45
N LYS A 67 -9.21 -1.97 -1.35
CA LYS A 67 -10.60 -1.49 -1.28
C LYS A 67 -10.68 0.02 -1.57
N GLN A 68 -9.79 0.82 -1.01
CA GLN A 68 -9.74 2.26 -1.28
C GLN A 68 -9.33 2.57 -2.71
N LEU A 69 -8.31 1.90 -3.25
CA LEU A 69 -7.83 2.10 -4.62
C LEU A 69 -8.90 1.77 -5.68
N LYS A 70 -9.82 0.85 -5.38
CA LYS A 70 -10.96 0.53 -6.25
C LYS A 70 -12.09 1.57 -6.21
N SER A 71 -12.06 2.52 -5.28
CA SER A 71 -13.08 3.58 -5.24
C SER A 71 -12.88 4.62 -6.34
N ASP A 72 -13.98 5.25 -6.75
CA ASP A 72 -13.99 6.27 -7.81
C ASP A 72 -13.00 7.41 -7.57
N LYS A 73 -12.79 7.81 -6.31
CA LYS A 73 -11.83 8.86 -5.93
C LYS A 73 -10.42 8.49 -6.36
N PHE A 74 -9.98 7.27 -6.03
CA PHE A 74 -8.63 6.81 -6.33
C PHE A 74 -8.48 6.39 -7.78
N GLN A 75 -9.51 5.82 -8.41
CA GLN A 75 -9.51 5.54 -9.85
C GLN A 75 -9.29 6.82 -10.66
N LYS A 76 -9.91 7.95 -10.27
CA LYS A 76 -9.66 9.25 -10.90
C LYS A 76 -8.23 9.73 -10.71
N ILE A 77 -7.66 9.62 -9.51
CA ILE A 77 -6.27 9.98 -9.23
C ILE A 77 -5.31 9.13 -10.07
N MET A 78 -5.57 7.82 -10.17
CA MET A 78 -4.74 6.91 -10.96
C MET A 78 -4.87 7.13 -12.48
N ALA A 79 -6.00 7.68 -12.93
CA ALA A 79 -6.23 8.03 -14.33
C ALA A 79 -5.61 9.38 -14.73
N THR A 80 -5.30 10.26 -13.77
CA THR A 80 -4.52 11.47 -14.06
C THR A 80 -3.08 11.07 -14.40
N LYS A 81 -2.47 11.74 -15.40
CA LYS A 81 -1.15 11.41 -15.96
C LYS A 81 -0.16 10.98 -14.88
N HIS A 82 0.50 9.85 -15.12
CA HIS A 82 1.57 9.26 -14.29
C HIS A 82 2.68 10.28 -14.04
N ASP A 83 2.51 11.05 -12.98
CA ASP A 83 3.52 11.91 -12.38
C ASP A 83 4.37 11.02 -11.45
N ASP A 84 5.68 11.28 -11.37
CA ASP A 84 6.60 10.59 -10.47
C ASP A 84 6.13 10.62 -9.00
N ASN A 85 5.24 11.57 -8.67
CA ASN A 85 4.67 11.76 -7.34
C ASN A 85 3.35 11.00 -7.08
N GLN A 86 2.85 10.18 -8.02
CA GLN A 86 1.54 9.52 -7.88
C GLN A 86 1.41 8.67 -6.60
N SER A 87 2.47 7.95 -6.21
CA SER A 87 2.46 7.15 -4.98
C SER A 87 2.37 8.01 -3.71
N GLU A 88 2.95 9.21 -3.71
CA GLU A 88 2.83 10.14 -2.59
C GLU A 88 1.43 10.76 -2.53
N VAL A 89 0.87 11.15 -3.67
CA VAL A 89 -0.50 11.67 -3.76
C VAL A 89 -1.51 10.64 -3.25
N ILE A 90 -1.37 9.38 -3.65
CA ILE A 90 -2.21 8.28 -3.16
C ILE A 90 -2.04 8.10 -1.65
N ASN A 91 -0.80 8.13 -1.14
CA ASN A 91 -0.55 7.99 0.30
C ASN A 91 -1.24 9.09 1.11
N ARG A 92 -1.04 10.35 0.71
CA ARG A 92 -1.67 11.51 1.36
C ARG A 92 -3.19 11.39 1.30
N THR A 93 -3.71 11.09 0.12
CA THR A 93 -5.16 10.94 -0.08
C THR A 93 -5.75 9.82 0.80
N LEU A 94 -5.04 8.70 0.99
CA LEU A 94 -5.47 7.64 1.91
C LEU A 94 -5.57 8.15 3.35
N LEU A 95 -4.57 8.90 3.80
CA LEU A 95 -4.53 9.44 5.17
C LEU A 95 -5.59 10.52 5.43
N GLU A 96 -6.13 11.13 4.37
CA GLU A 96 -7.25 12.08 4.45
C GLU A 96 -8.62 11.38 4.51
N VAL A 97 -8.73 10.08 4.22
CA VAL A 97 -10.01 9.36 4.24
C VAL A 97 -10.32 8.92 5.69
N PRO A 98 -11.34 9.51 6.36
CA PRO A 98 -11.60 9.21 7.77
C PRO A 98 -11.98 7.75 8.00
N GLU A 99 -12.76 7.16 7.08
CA GLU A 99 -13.15 5.74 7.14
C GLU A 99 -11.92 4.82 7.08
N PHE A 100 -10.92 5.15 6.26
CA PHE A 100 -9.68 4.38 6.14
C PHE A 100 -8.87 4.49 7.43
N ILE A 101 -8.74 5.69 8.01
CA ILE A 101 -8.05 5.88 9.29
C ILE A 101 -8.72 5.05 10.38
N LEU A 102 -10.06 5.11 10.51
CA LEU A 102 -10.81 4.34 11.50
C LEU A 102 -10.56 2.83 11.33
N GLN A 103 -10.74 2.30 10.12
CA GLN A 103 -10.50 0.87 9.84
C GLN A 103 -9.05 0.46 10.10
N LEU A 104 -8.09 1.34 9.80
CA LEU A 104 -6.69 1.07 10.07
C LEU A 104 -6.42 1.04 11.58
N THR A 105 -7.00 1.94 12.37
CA THR A 105 -6.81 1.95 13.85
C THR A 105 -7.28 0.67 14.53
N GLU A 106 -8.29 -0.01 13.99
CA GLU A 106 -8.77 -1.31 14.51
C GLU A 106 -7.72 -2.43 14.36
N LEU A 107 -6.75 -2.26 13.45
CA LEU A 107 -5.68 -3.21 13.18
C LEU A 107 -4.39 -2.91 13.97
N LEU A 108 -4.29 -1.72 14.55
CA LEU A 108 -3.08 -1.18 15.14
C LEU A 108 -3.07 -1.30 16.67
N SER A 109 -1.88 -1.37 17.25
CA SER A 109 -1.73 -1.12 18.69
C SER A 109 -1.93 0.36 19.02
N GLU A 110 -2.15 0.68 20.29
CA GLU A 110 -2.30 2.06 20.75
C GLU A 110 -1.09 2.94 20.35
N GLU A 111 0.14 2.43 20.52
CA GLU A 111 1.35 3.14 20.10
C GLU A 111 1.37 3.44 18.59
N GLN A 112 0.98 2.46 17.77
CA GLN A 112 0.91 2.60 16.32
C GLN A 112 -0.18 3.60 15.91
N THR A 113 -1.33 3.57 16.57
CA THR A 113 -2.43 4.50 16.35
C THR A 113 -2.02 5.95 16.66
N GLN A 114 -1.27 6.18 17.73
CA GLN A 114 -0.71 7.51 18.03
C GLN A 114 0.23 8.01 16.92
N VAL A 115 1.03 7.13 16.33
CA VAL A 115 1.88 7.47 15.18
C VAL A 115 1.02 7.76 13.95
N LEU A 116 -0.03 6.96 13.69
CA LEU A 116 -0.97 7.17 12.59
C LEU A 116 -1.63 8.55 12.65
N TYR A 117 -2.11 8.98 13.83
CA TYR A 117 -2.70 10.31 13.99
C TYR A 117 -1.70 11.44 13.74
N LYS A 118 -0.44 11.28 14.17
CA LYS A 118 0.61 12.28 13.91
C LYS A 118 0.95 12.44 12.43
N ILE A 119 0.83 11.37 11.63
CA ILE A 119 1.12 11.42 10.20
C ILE A 119 -0.09 11.78 9.33
N SER A 120 -1.32 11.56 9.82
CA SER A 120 -2.56 11.94 9.13
C SER A 120 -3.02 13.37 9.42
N ALA A 121 -2.55 13.99 10.50
CA ALA A 121 -2.83 15.38 10.84
C ALA A 121 -1.91 16.41 10.14
N ARG A 122 -1.13 15.98 9.13
CA ARG A 122 -0.18 16.82 8.38
C ARG A 122 -0.72 17.15 7.01
#